data_AF-A0AAD2K0R3-F1
#
_entry.id   AF-A0AAD2K0R3-F1
#
_cell.length_a   1.000
_cell.length_b   1.000
_cell.length_c   1.000
_cell.angle_alpha   90.00
_cell.angle_beta   90.00
_cell.angle_gamma   90.00
#
_symmetry.space_group_name_H-M   'P 1'
#
loop_
_entity.id
_entity.type
_entity.pdbx_description
1 polymer ?
#
loop_
_entity_poly.entity_id
_entity_poly.type
_entity_poly.pdbx_seq_one_letter_code
_entity_poly.pdbx_strand_id
1 'polypeptide(L)'
;MDEKERLLAEMGRDLALFIAGLIDTLSLPSGVAVVGWSLGALKVLSIVAALEKLPDGTRQTLRGSVRSMILFQSPTVVFDIPDPKGLYIPQNDPHISAEELGPFFARWVSSFFVHGDLSTHDPSSLTYDRTDALRPPTITRFAMDHLIDFAASSKYDAALISPHFGGVTAKLVDQTLFDIHVRGELWKDTKFFVVAGSADSWASIYSSWKLEERMLAEARPECAITFKMVDGANHFSMIEDPQGTLDCFKECCI
;
A
#
# COMPACT_ATOMS: atom_id res chain seq x y z
N MET A 1 6.54 24.55 5.68
CA MET A 1 5.97 23.21 5.49
C MET A 1 4.47 23.37 5.56
N ASP A 2 3.76 22.94 4.53
CA ASP A 2 2.30 22.96 4.49
C ASP A 2 1.72 22.12 5.66
N GLU A 3 0.50 22.39 6.11
CA GLU A 3 -0.09 21.68 7.25
C GLU A 3 -0.23 20.18 6.97
N LYS A 4 -0.56 19.80 5.74
CA LYS A 4 -0.70 18.41 5.31
C LYS A 4 0.66 17.71 5.24
N GLU A 5 1.68 18.40 4.73
CA GLU A 5 3.06 17.91 4.74
C GLU A 5 3.54 17.67 6.19
N ARG A 6 3.22 18.60 7.10
CA ARG A 6 3.55 18.46 8.52
C ARG A 6 2.87 17.23 9.12
N LEU A 7 1.59 17.02 8.84
CA LEU A 7 0.83 15.87 9.35
C LEU A 7 1.46 14.55 8.92
N LEU A 8 1.78 14.38 7.63
CA LEU A 8 2.43 13.16 7.15
C LEU A 8 3.85 12.99 7.72
N ALA A 9 4.60 14.08 7.90
CA ALA A 9 5.92 14.03 8.51
C ALA A 9 5.88 13.62 9.99
N GLU A 10 4.92 14.14 10.77
CA GLU A 10 4.71 13.76 12.17
C GLU A 10 4.27 12.31 12.28
N MET A 11 3.31 11.88 11.46
CA MET A 11 2.88 10.48 11.39
C MET A 11 4.05 9.54 11.07
N GLY A 12 4.87 9.88 10.07
CA GLY A 12 6.06 9.11 9.71
C GLY A 12 7.07 9.01 10.85
N ARG A 13 7.33 10.12 11.53
CA ARG A 13 8.23 10.17 12.70
C ARG A 13 7.71 9.27 13.83
N ASP A 14 6.44 9.41 14.20
CA ASP A 14 5.88 8.72 15.35
C ASP A 14 5.81 7.20 15.11
N LEU A 15 5.44 6.78 13.90
CA LEU A 15 5.48 5.37 13.51
C LEU A 15 6.91 4.81 13.46
N ALA A 16 7.88 5.59 12.98
CA ALA A 16 9.27 5.14 12.95
C ALA A 16 9.86 4.98 14.37
N LEU A 17 9.54 5.90 15.29
CA LEU A 17 9.89 5.79 16.71
C LEU A 17 9.25 4.57 17.34
N PHE A 18 7.97 4.32 17.05
CA PHE A 18 7.26 3.14 17.53
C PHE A 18 7.90 1.84 17.04
N ILE A 19 8.22 1.73 15.74
CA ILE A 19 8.86 0.54 15.16
C ILE A 19 10.24 0.30 15.78
N ALA A 20 11.07 1.33 15.91
CA ALA A 20 12.37 1.22 16.57
C ALA A 20 12.22 0.76 18.03
N GLY A 21 11.27 1.35 18.76
CA GLY A 21 10.95 0.95 20.13
C GLY A 21 10.51 -0.50 20.24
N LEU A 22 9.70 -1.02 19.30
CA LEU A 22 9.32 -2.43 19.26
C LEU A 22 10.51 -3.34 18.98
N ILE A 23 11.38 -2.97 18.04
CA ILE A 23 12.59 -3.73 17.72
C ILE A 23 13.47 -3.87 18.96
N ASP A 24 13.73 -2.76 19.65
CA ASP A 24 14.58 -2.74 20.84
C ASP A 24 13.93 -3.48 22.01
N THR A 25 12.65 -3.19 22.30
CA THR A 25 11.93 -3.74 23.46
C THR A 25 11.72 -5.24 23.34
N LEU A 26 11.38 -5.73 22.14
CA LEU A 26 11.13 -7.15 21.91
C LEU A 26 12.39 -7.90 21.49
N SER A 27 13.54 -7.20 21.37
CA SER A 27 14.79 -7.77 20.86
C SER A 27 14.59 -8.52 19.55
N LEU A 28 13.85 -7.91 18.62
CA LEU A 28 13.55 -8.54 17.34
C LEU A 28 14.85 -8.86 16.59
N PRO A 29 14.93 -10.01 15.90
CA PRO A 29 16.08 -10.31 15.06
C PRO A 29 16.20 -9.28 13.93
N SER A 30 17.40 -9.14 13.37
CA SER A 30 17.58 -8.42 12.11
C SER A 30 16.79 -9.12 10.99
N GLY A 31 16.35 -8.35 9.99
CA GLY A 31 15.47 -8.88 8.94
C GLY A 31 14.00 -8.48 9.11
N VAL A 32 13.73 -7.38 9.80
CA VAL A 32 12.37 -6.88 9.97
C VAL A 32 11.83 -6.38 8.62
N ALA A 33 10.62 -6.80 8.27
CA ALA A 33 9.84 -6.20 7.19
C ALA A 33 8.77 -5.27 7.76
N VAL A 34 8.60 -4.12 7.13
CA VAL A 34 7.49 -3.21 7.40
C VAL A 34 6.53 -3.30 6.21
N VAL A 35 5.29 -3.69 6.49
CA VAL A 35 4.27 -3.92 5.47
C VAL A 35 3.16 -2.89 5.63
N GLY A 36 2.89 -2.13 4.57
CA GLY A 36 1.77 -1.21 4.47
C GLY A 36 0.71 -1.81 3.56
N TRP A 37 -0.35 -2.36 4.15
CA TRP A 37 -1.50 -2.87 3.40
C TRP A 37 -2.46 -1.74 3.00
N SER A 38 -2.93 -1.74 1.76
CA SER A 38 -3.92 -0.79 1.27
C SER A 38 -3.46 0.66 1.50
N LEU A 39 -4.27 1.49 2.18
CA LEU A 39 -3.92 2.86 2.58
C LEU A 39 -2.79 2.95 3.62
N GLY A 40 -2.40 1.82 4.22
CA GLY A 40 -1.23 1.68 5.08
C GLY A 40 0.09 1.92 4.34
N ALA A 41 0.14 1.76 3.02
CA ALA A 41 1.33 2.08 2.24
C ALA A 41 1.74 3.55 2.35
N LEU A 42 0.79 4.48 2.45
CA LEU A 42 1.10 5.90 2.69
C LEU A 42 1.89 6.09 3.99
N LYS A 43 1.65 5.24 5.00
CA LYS A 43 2.34 5.30 6.30
C LYS A 43 3.76 4.77 6.17
N VAL A 44 3.97 3.71 5.38
CA VAL A 44 5.31 3.21 5.02
C VAL A 44 6.11 4.29 4.30
N LEU A 45 5.53 4.96 3.30
CA LEU A 45 6.19 6.08 2.63
C LEU A 45 6.54 7.19 3.64
N SER A 46 5.62 7.52 4.55
CA SER A 46 5.86 8.52 5.60
C SER A 46 7.02 8.13 6.53
N ILE A 47 7.12 6.86 6.93
CA ILE A 47 8.25 6.32 7.73
C ILE A 47 9.57 6.49 6.97
N VAL A 48 9.57 6.15 5.68
CA VAL A 48 10.77 6.24 4.82
C VAL A 48 11.27 7.68 4.75
N ALA A 49 10.37 8.65 4.55
CA ALA A 49 10.69 10.07 4.51
C ALA A 49 11.15 10.65 5.85
N ALA A 50 10.79 10.03 6.97
CA ALA A 50 11.11 10.54 8.30
C ALA A 50 12.54 10.22 8.74
N LEU A 51 13.19 9.21 8.17
CA LEU A 51 14.43 8.60 8.69
C LEU A 51 15.54 9.62 9.01
N GLU A 52 15.77 10.60 8.11
CA GLU A 52 16.82 11.62 8.27
C GLU A 52 16.57 12.57 9.45
N LYS A 53 15.31 12.74 9.86
CA LYS A 53 14.89 13.64 10.93
C LYS A 53 14.82 12.96 12.29
N LEU A 54 15.06 11.65 12.34
CA LEU A 54 15.02 10.87 13.58
C LEU A 54 16.31 11.02 14.39
N PRO A 55 16.26 10.84 15.72
CA PRO A 55 17.44 10.72 16.56
C PRO A 55 18.40 9.62 16.05
N ASP A 56 19.70 9.82 16.24
CA ASP A 56 20.73 8.92 15.70
C ASP A 56 20.54 7.46 16.14
N GLY A 57 20.20 7.22 17.40
CA GLY A 57 19.93 5.87 17.91
C GLY A 57 18.78 5.19 17.18
N THR A 58 17.63 5.86 17.05
CA THR A 58 16.47 5.37 16.30
C THR A 58 16.82 5.08 14.84
N ARG A 59 17.57 5.98 14.20
CA ARG A 59 18.01 5.82 12.81
C ARG A 59 18.91 4.59 12.65
N GLN A 60 19.84 4.38 13.58
CA GLN A 60 20.72 3.21 13.59
C GLN A 60 19.93 1.92 13.78
N THR A 61 18.98 1.86 14.73
CA THR A 61 18.11 0.70 14.94
C THR A 61 17.35 0.33 13.68
N LEU A 62 16.70 1.31 13.03
CA LEU A 62 15.90 1.08 11.83
C LEU A 62 16.76 0.61 10.65
N ARG A 63 17.87 1.30 10.34
CA ARG A 63 18.80 0.89 9.27
C ARG A 63 19.43 -0.47 9.54
N GLY A 64 19.76 -0.74 10.80
CA GLY A 64 20.37 -1.99 11.24
C GLY A 64 19.43 -3.19 11.15
N SER A 65 18.11 -2.98 11.28
CA SER A 65 17.16 -4.07 11.47
C SER A 65 16.18 -4.26 10.33
N VAL A 66 15.71 -3.17 9.71
CA VAL A 66 14.70 -3.22 8.64
C VAL A 66 15.36 -3.60 7.31
N ARG A 67 14.87 -4.66 6.69
CA ARG A 67 15.39 -5.17 5.41
C ARG A 67 14.42 -5.00 4.26
N SER A 68 13.13 -4.86 4.55
CA SER A 68 12.12 -4.75 3.50
C SER A 68 11.03 -3.76 3.86
N MET A 69 10.67 -2.93 2.88
CA MET A 69 9.47 -2.09 2.90
C MET A 69 8.52 -2.63 1.83
N ILE A 70 7.33 -3.07 2.23
CA ILE A 70 6.38 -3.74 1.34
C ILE A 70 5.11 -2.89 1.24
N LEU A 71 4.81 -2.44 0.03
CA LEU A 71 3.58 -1.74 -0.33
C LEU A 71 2.59 -2.78 -0.86
N PHE A 72 1.74 -3.27 0.03
CA PHE A 72 0.90 -4.43 -0.21
C PHE A 72 -0.50 -4.01 -0.62
N GLN A 73 -0.92 -4.38 -1.83
CA GLN A 73 -2.26 -4.16 -2.37
C GLN A 73 -2.70 -2.69 -2.30
N SER A 74 -1.77 -1.78 -2.60
CA SER A 74 -1.97 -0.34 -2.40
C SER A 74 -2.67 0.31 -3.60
N PRO A 75 -3.79 1.03 -3.42
CA PRO A 75 -4.54 1.61 -4.53
C PRO A 75 -3.84 2.85 -5.14
N THR A 76 -4.26 3.23 -6.34
CA THR A 76 -3.78 4.39 -7.12
C THR A 76 -3.66 5.68 -6.32
N VAL A 77 -4.66 5.98 -5.48
CA VAL A 77 -4.73 7.21 -4.68
C VAL A 77 -3.58 7.36 -3.68
N VAL A 78 -2.97 6.26 -3.22
CA VAL A 78 -1.79 6.32 -2.34
C VAL A 78 -0.57 6.89 -3.06
N PHE A 79 -0.55 6.81 -4.39
CA PHE A 79 0.59 7.18 -5.22
C PHE A 79 0.34 8.42 -6.09
N ASP A 80 -0.80 9.09 -5.90
CA ASP A 80 -1.29 10.17 -6.78
C ASP A 80 -1.35 9.76 -8.27
N ILE A 81 -1.69 8.49 -8.52
CA ILE A 81 -1.83 7.94 -9.87
C ILE A 81 -3.27 8.18 -10.34
N PRO A 82 -3.50 8.80 -11.51
CA PRO A 82 -4.84 8.95 -12.04
C PRO A 82 -5.47 7.60 -12.40
N ASP A 83 -6.73 7.42 -12.04
CA ASP A 83 -7.49 6.23 -12.38
C ASP A 83 -7.65 6.09 -13.92
N PRO A 84 -7.60 4.85 -14.44
CA PRO A 84 -7.83 4.62 -15.87
C PRO A 84 -9.30 4.92 -16.21
N LYS A 85 -9.52 5.43 -17.42
CA LYS A 85 -10.87 5.78 -17.88
C LYS A 85 -11.77 4.55 -17.93
N GLY A 86 -12.99 4.69 -17.42
CA GLY A 86 -14.04 3.67 -17.53
C GLY A 86 -14.01 2.59 -16.47
N LEU A 87 -13.07 2.61 -15.52
CA LEU A 87 -13.13 1.75 -14.34
C LEU A 87 -13.92 2.41 -13.22
N TYR A 88 -14.70 1.59 -12.52
CA TYR A 88 -15.59 2.01 -11.44
C TYR A 88 -14.92 1.94 -10.08
N ILE A 89 -15.23 2.93 -9.23
CA ILE A 89 -14.92 2.93 -7.80
C ILE A 89 -16.21 3.30 -7.05
N PRO A 90 -16.65 2.52 -6.05
CA PRO A 90 -17.87 2.81 -5.28
C PRO A 90 -17.94 4.24 -4.72
N GLN A 91 -16.82 4.80 -4.26
CA GLN A 91 -16.71 6.15 -3.72
C GLN A 91 -17.18 7.25 -4.67
N ASN A 92 -17.18 6.99 -5.98
CA ASN A 92 -17.58 7.95 -7.01
C ASN A 92 -19.02 7.73 -7.50
N ASP A 93 -19.73 6.74 -6.96
CA ASP A 93 -21.09 6.41 -7.38
C ASP A 93 -22.13 7.30 -6.68
N PRO A 94 -22.80 8.23 -7.39
CA PRO A 94 -23.77 9.13 -6.77
C PRO A 94 -25.08 8.44 -6.39
N HIS A 95 -25.28 7.19 -6.79
CA HIS A 95 -26.49 6.41 -6.50
C HIS A 95 -26.39 5.63 -5.19
N ILE A 96 -25.21 5.56 -4.57
CA ILE A 96 -25.01 4.92 -3.27
C ILE A 96 -25.14 5.99 -2.18
N SER A 97 -26.03 5.76 -1.21
CA SER A 97 -26.16 6.69 -0.07
C SER A 97 -24.91 6.68 0.81
N ALA A 98 -24.67 7.75 1.56
CA ALA A 98 -23.52 7.84 2.47
C ALA A 98 -23.48 6.71 3.51
N GLU A 99 -24.64 6.23 3.95
CA GLU A 99 -24.78 5.11 4.89
C GLU A 99 -24.43 3.76 4.25
N GLU A 100 -24.81 3.56 2.99
CA GLU A 100 -24.57 2.31 2.25
C GLU A 100 -23.17 2.22 1.64
N LEU A 101 -22.49 3.37 1.45
CA LEU A 101 -21.21 3.45 0.76
C LEU A 101 -20.14 2.58 1.41
N GLY A 102 -20.02 2.64 2.73
CA GLY A 102 -19.05 1.83 3.47
C GLY A 102 -19.27 0.33 3.25
N PRO A 103 -20.42 -0.24 3.65
CA PRO A 103 -20.73 -1.64 3.45
C PRO A 103 -20.62 -2.10 1.99
N PHE A 104 -21.03 -1.25 1.04
CA PHE A 104 -20.89 -1.55 -0.38
C PHE A 104 -19.42 -1.62 -0.80
N PHE A 105 -18.61 -0.62 -0.44
CA PHE A 105 -17.18 -0.60 -0.70
C PHE A 105 -16.47 -1.79 -0.07
N ALA A 106 -16.79 -2.16 1.18
CA ALA A 106 -16.22 -3.33 1.85
C ALA A 106 -16.45 -4.62 1.07
N ARG A 107 -17.67 -4.86 0.58
CA ARG A 107 -17.99 -6.02 -0.25
C ARG A 107 -17.27 -5.98 -1.59
N TRP A 108 -17.27 -4.81 -2.24
CA TRP A 108 -16.61 -4.63 -3.53
C TRP A 108 -15.10 -4.88 -3.42
N VAL A 109 -14.41 -4.20 -2.50
CA VAL A 109 -12.94 -4.31 -2.36
C VAL A 109 -12.49 -5.68 -1.85
N SER A 110 -13.34 -6.41 -1.12
CA SER A 110 -13.06 -7.79 -0.70
C SER A 110 -13.52 -8.87 -1.69
N SER A 111 -14.00 -8.49 -2.87
CA SER A 111 -14.39 -9.45 -3.91
C SER A 111 -13.17 -10.07 -4.59
N PHE A 112 -13.37 -11.23 -5.22
CA PHE A 112 -12.39 -11.86 -6.09
C PHE A 112 -12.69 -11.48 -7.53
N PHE A 113 -11.98 -10.50 -8.08
CA PHE A 113 -12.21 -10.04 -9.45
C PHE A 113 -11.64 -11.03 -10.47
N VAL A 114 -12.35 -11.18 -11.59
CA VAL A 114 -11.92 -12.04 -12.70
C VAL A 114 -11.44 -11.14 -13.83
N HIS A 115 -10.16 -10.83 -13.85
CA HIS A 115 -9.53 -10.02 -14.89
C HIS A 115 -9.24 -10.82 -16.17
N GLY A 116 -8.81 -10.11 -17.22
CA GLY A 116 -8.26 -10.69 -18.44
C GLY A 116 -6.78 -11.06 -18.28
N ASP A 117 -6.01 -10.97 -19.38
CA ASP A 117 -4.58 -11.25 -19.36
C ASP A 117 -3.78 -10.09 -18.74
N LEU A 118 -3.47 -10.23 -17.45
CA LEU A 118 -2.71 -9.25 -16.68
C LEU A 118 -1.27 -9.07 -17.17
N SER A 119 -0.70 -10.02 -17.94
CA SER A 119 0.69 -9.89 -18.45
C SER A 119 0.84 -8.80 -19.50
N THR A 120 -0.27 -8.34 -20.08
CA THR A 120 -0.29 -7.29 -21.10
C THR A 120 -0.13 -5.88 -20.52
N HIS A 121 -0.37 -5.70 -19.22
CA HIS A 121 -0.46 -4.40 -18.54
C HIS A 121 -1.46 -3.43 -19.22
N ASP A 122 -2.44 -3.97 -19.96
CA ASP A 122 -3.52 -3.19 -20.57
C ASP A 122 -4.66 -2.97 -19.56
N PRO A 123 -5.02 -1.72 -19.22
CA PRO A 123 -6.15 -1.43 -18.34
C PRO A 123 -7.48 -1.98 -18.84
N SER A 124 -7.64 -2.24 -20.14
CA SER A 124 -8.84 -2.86 -20.70
C SER A 124 -9.04 -4.31 -20.25
N SER A 125 -7.98 -4.96 -19.75
CA SER A 125 -8.04 -6.31 -19.17
C SER A 125 -8.55 -6.31 -17.73
N LEU A 126 -8.60 -5.15 -17.07
CA LEU A 126 -9.08 -5.03 -15.69
C LEU A 126 -10.62 -4.97 -15.65
N THR A 127 -11.19 -5.56 -14.61
CA THR A 127 -12.64 -5.62 -14.37
C THR A 127 -12.98 -5.02 -13.02
N TYR A 128 -14.22 -4.57 -12.86
CA TYR A 128 -14.71 -3.98 -11.60
C TYR A 128 -16.09 -4.51 -11.16
N ASP A 129 -16.75 -5.28 -12.02
CA ASP A 129 -18.10 -5.81 -11.85
C ASP A 129 -18.13 -7.35 -11.98
N ARG A 130 -17.19 -7.92 -12.74
CA ARG A 130 -17.03 -9.36 -12.89
C ARG A 130 -16.19 -9.94 -11.75
N THR A 131 -16.87 -10.67 -10.87
CA THR A 131 -16.27 -11.37 -9.74
C THR A 131 -16.49 -12.88 -9.84
N ASP A 132 -15.68 -13.66 -9.13
CA ASP A 132 -15.78 -15.11 -9.07
C ASP A 132 -17.01 -15.52 -8.24
N ALA A 133 -18.02 -16.08 -8.92
CA ALA A 133 -19.26 -16.49 -8.29
C ALA A 133 -19.11 -17.62 -7.25
N LEU A 134 -18.00 -18.37 -7.28
CA LEU A 134 -17.71 -19.43 -6.32
C LEU A 134 -16.96 -18.93 -5.09
N ARG A 135 -16.39 -17.73 -5.16
CA ARG A 135 -15.63 -17.11 -4.06
C ARG A 135 -16.32 -15.81 -3.63
N PRO A 136 -17.26 -15.88 -2.66
CA PRO A 136 -17.92 -14.67 -2.17
C PRO A 136 -16.91 -13.71 -1.55
N PRO A 137 -17.25 -12.41 -1.43
CA PRO A 137 -16.35 -11.44 -0.83
C PRO A 137 -15.90 -11.84 0.57
N THR A 138 -14.61 -11.67 0.88
CA THR A 138 -14.01 -12.10 2.16
C THR A 138 -14.77 -11.54 3.35
N ILE A 139 -15.21 -10.27 3.27
CA ILE A 139 -15.94 -9.62 4.37
C ILE A 139 -17.26 -10.32 4.71
N THR A 140 -17.92 -10.91 3.72
CA THR A 140 -19.18 -11.62 3.90
C THR A 140 -18.94 -13.00 4.53
N ARG A 141 -17.87 -13.70 4.14
CA ARG A 141 -17.58 -15.04 4.63
C ARG A 141 -17.16 -15.07 6.10
N PHE A 142 -16.38 -14.08 6.52
CA PHE A 142 -15.84 -14.02 7.89
C PHE A 142 -16.66 -13.14 8.84
N ALA A 143 -17.82 -12.62 8.41
CA ALA A 143 -18.66 -11.72 9.22
C ALA A 143 -17.85 -10.60 9.89
N MET A 144 -17.01 -9.93 9.09
CA MET A 144 -16.10 -8.86 9.55
C MET A 144 -16.73 -7.47 9.48
N ASP A 145 -18.05 -7.40 9.34
CA ASP A 145 -18.83 -6.17 9.38
C ASP A 145 -18.57 -5.36 10.66
N HIS A 146 -18.42 -6.03 11.80
CA HIS A 146 -18.08 -5.41 13.08
C HIS A 146 -16.62 -4.93 13.19
N LEU A 147 -15.74 -5.32 12.27
CA LEU A 147 -14.33 -4.91 12.26
C LEU A 147 -14.09 -3.64 11.45
N ILE A 148 -15.12 -3.12 10.76
CA ILE A 148 -14.99 -1.91 9.95
C ILE A 148 -15.80 -0.77 10.55
N ASP A 149 -15.11 0.32 10.90
CA ASP A 149 -15.72 1.59 11.25
C ASP A 149 -15.40 2.63 10.17
N PHE A 150 -16.35 2.83 9.26
CA PHE A 150 -16.23 3.84 8.19
C PHE A 150 -16.29 5.27 8.73
N ALA A 151 -16.99 5.50 9.84
CA ALA A 151 -17.04 6.82 10.46
C ALA A 151 -15.68 7.18 11.06
N ALA A 152 -14.99 6.23 11.69
CA ALA A 152 -13.60 6.42 12.10
C ALA A 152 -12.69 6.61 10.89
N SER A 153 -12.77 5.74 9.87
CA SER A 153 -11.93 5.82 8.67
C SER A 153 -11.97 7.20 8.00
N SER A 154 -13.16 7.81 7.92
CA SER A 154 -13.37 9.16 7.36
C SER A 154 -12.56 10.27 8.05
N LYS A 155 -12.18 10.08 9.31
CA LYS A 155 -11.41 11.04 10.13
C LYS A 155 -9.91 10.77 10.14
N TYR A 156 -9.51 9.57 9.71
CA TYR A 156 -8.11 9.11 9.72
C TYR A 156 -7.67 8.78 8.29
N ASP A 157 -7.65 7.50 7.92
CA ASP A 157 -7.04 7.03 6.68
C ASP A 157 -7.65 7.63 5.43
N ALA A 158 -8.98 7.72 5.35
CA ALA A 158 -9.66 8.23 4.17
C ALA A 158 -9.44 9.75 3.99
N ALA A 159 -9.22 10.51 5.08
CA ALA A 159 -8.94 11.93 4.99
C ALA A 159 -7.59 12.22 4.30
N LEU A 160 -6.59 11.36 4.56
CA LEU A 160 -5.23 11.47 4.01
C LEU A 160 -5.14 11.20 2.50
N ILE A 161 -6.17 10.58 1.93
CA ILE A 161 -6.25 10.29 0.49
C ILE A 161 -7.31 11.13 -0.23
N SER A 162 -7.82 12.18 0.43
CA SER A 162 -8.70 13.13 -0.24
C SER A 162 -7.95 13.90 -1.34
N PRO A 163 -8.65 14.42 -2.37
CA PRO A 163 -8.02 15.20 -3.44
C PRO A 163 -7.17 16.38 -2.94
N HIS A 164 -7.46 16.89 -1.73
CA HIS A 164 -6.68 17.93 -1.09
C HIS A 164 -5.26 17.52 -0.73
N PHE A 165 -4.95 16.22 -0.65
CA PHE A 165 -3.62 15.69 -0.38
C PHE A 165 -2.83 15.33 -1.64
N GLY A 166 -3.42 15.32 -2.84
CA GLY A 166 -2.78 14.80 -4.07
C GLY A 166 -1.34 15.28 -4.30
N GLY A 167 -1.11 16.60 -4.35
CA GLY A 167 0.24 17.15 -4.54
C GLY A 167 1.22 16.87 -3.40
N VAL A 168 0.73 16.69 -2.17
CA VAL A 168 1.54 16.31 -1.01
C VAL A 168 1.91 14.82 -1.10
N THR A 169 0.96 13.98 -1.48
CA THR A 169 1.16 12.55 -1.72
C THR A 169 2.14 12.32 -2.87
N ALA A 170 1.98 13.00 -4.01
CA ALA A 170 2.92 12.93 -5.14
C ALA A 170 4.34 13.27 -4.71
N LYS A 171 4.52 14.38 -3.98
CA LYS A 171 5.83 14.79 -3.46
C LYS A 171 6.43 13.75 -2.51
N LEU A 172 5.60 13.15 -1.64
CA LEU A 172 6.04 12.09 -0.74
C LEU A 172 6.48 10.84 -1.52
N VAL A 173 5.75 10.45 -2.55
CA VAL A 173 6.10 9.32 -3.43
C VAL A 173 7.43 9.58 -4.14
N ASP A 174 7.60 10.75 -4.73
CA ASP A 174 8.85 11.17 -5.37
C ASP A 174 10.03 11.07 -4.41
N GLN A 175 9.87 11.66 -3.22
CA GLN A 175 10.90 11.66 -2.18
C GLN A 175 11.26 10.26 -1.69
N THR A 176 10.30 9.33 -1.63
CA THR A 176 10.49 8.06 -0.91
C THR A 176 10.83 6.89 -1.81
N LEU A 177 10.30 6.90 -3.03
CA LEU A 177 10.49 5.83 -4.00
C LEU A 177 11.52 6.18 -5.06
N PHE A 178 11.72 7.46 -5.39
CA PHE A 178 12.49 7.87 -6.56
C PHE A 178 13.66 8.83 -6.28
N ASP A 179 13.86 9.27 -5.03
CA ASP A 179 14.99 10.09 -4.61
C ASP A 179 16.24 9.24 -4.25
N ILE A 180 17.35 9.46 -4.96
CA ILE A 180 18.58 8.66 -4.80
C ILE A 180 19.21 8.84 -3.42
N HIS A 181 19.09 10.00 -2.78
CA HIS A 181 19.64 10.20 -1.44
C HIS A 181 18.85 9.35 -0.42
N VAL A 182 17.52 9.40 -0.47
CA VAL A 182 16.68 8.59 0.42
C VAL A 182 16.89 7.09 0.17
N ARG A 183 16.90 6.69 -1.10
CA ARG A 183 17.00 5.30 -1.53
C ARG A 183 18.40 4.70 -1.36
N GLY A 184 19.40 5.39 -1.91
CA GLY A 184 20.78 4.93 -2.03
C GLY A 184 21.68 5.23 -0.85
N GLU A 185 21.31 6.16 0.05
CA GLU A 185 22.11 6.49 1.23
C GLU A 185 21.39 6.16 2.54
N LEU A 186 20.15 6.64 2.71
CA LEU A 186 19.42 6.46 3.97
C LEU A 186 18.92 5.02 4.12
N TRP A 187 18.34 4.45 3.06
CA TRP A 187 17.75 3.11 3.02
C TRP A 187 18.50 2.11 2.13
N LYS A 188 19.82 2.31 1.96
CA LYS A 188 20.67 1.55 1.02
C LYS A 188 20.61 0.03 1.17
N ASP A 189 20.39 -0.47 2.39
CA ASP A 189 20.39 -1.89 2.74
C ASP A 189 18.95 -2.46 2.86
N THR A 190 17.95 -1.69 2.43
CA THR A 190 16.52 -2.03 2.52
C THR A 190 15.93 -2.17 1.12
N LYS A 191 15.36 -3.35 0.85
CA LYS A 191 14.66 -3.67 -0.39
C LYS A 191 13.23 -3.14 -0.36
N PHE A 192 12.71 -2.73 -1.51
CA PHE A 192 11.35 -2.22 -1.62
C PHE A 192 10.54 -3.06 -2.58
N PHE A 193 9.32 -3.38 -2.15
CA PHE A 193 8.42 -4.25 -2.87
C PHE A 193 7.07 -3.58 -3.06
N VAL A 194 6.49 -3.78 -4.24
CA VAL A 194 5.06 -3.59 -4.48
C VAL A 194 4.48 -4.96 -4.75
N VAL A 195 3.51 -5.35 -3.94
CA VAL A 195 2.89 -6.68 -4.01
C VAL A 195 1.40 -6.51 -4.24
N ALA A 196 0.88 -7.04 -5.35
CA ALA A 196 -0.53 -7.03 -5.69
C ALA A 196 -1.09 -8.46 -5.76
N GLY A 197 -2.40 -8.63 -5.70
CA GLY A 197 -3.07 -9.91 -5.92
C GLY A 197 -3.72 -9.96 -7.30
N SER A 198 -3.68 -11.09 -8.00
CA SER A 198 -4.22 -11.19 -9.36
C SER A 198 -5.76 -11.18 -9.42
N ALA A 199 -6.44 -11.34 -8.28
CA ALA A 199 -7.89 -11.25 -8.14
C ALA A 199 -8.32 -10.08 -7.23
N ASP A 200 -7.42 -9.12 -6.98
CA ASP A 200 -7.68 -7.91 -6.21
C ASP A 200 -8.51 -6.90 -7.02
N SER A 201 -8.94 -5.81 -6.40
CA SER A 201 -9.48 -4.68 -7.12
C SER A 201 -8.46 -4.16 -8.15
N TRP A 202 -8.97 -3.69 -9.28
CA TRP A 202 -8.14 -3.15 -10.36
C TRP A 202 -7.16 -2.05 -9.88
N ALA A 203 -7.49 -1.34 -8.80
CA ALA A 203 -6.74 -0.19 -8.31
C ALA A 203 -5.33 -0.54 -7.83
N SER A 204 -5.14 -1.70 -7.18
CA SER A 204 -3.83 -2.13 -6.70
C SER A 204 -2.96 -2.74 -7.81
N ILE A 205 -3.59 -3.41 -8.77
CA ILE A 205 -2.90 -3.95 -9.95
C ILE A 205 -2.41 -2.80 -10.83
N TYR A 206 -3.31 -1.87 -11.13
CA TYR A 206 -2.98 -0.74 -12.00
C TYR A 206 -1.94 0.20 -11.36
N SER A 207 -1.99 0.43 -10.04
CA SER A 207 -0.96 1.20 -9.36
C SER A 207 0.42 0.52 -9.44
N SER A 208 0.46 -0.81 -9.30
CA SER A 208 1.67 -1.61 -9.48
C SER A 208 2.27 -1.41 -10.88
N TRP A 209 1.44 -1.53 -11.93
CA TRP A 209 1.89 -1.33 -13.31
C TRP A 209 2.44 0.08 -13.55
N LYS A 210 1.79 1.11 -13.01
CA LYS A 210 2.20 2.50 -13.19
C LYS A 210 3.47 2.87 -12.42
N LEU A 211 3.67 2.29 -11.23
CA LEU A 211 4.93 2.43 -10.52
C LEU A 211 6.07 1.70 -11.24
N GLU A 212 5.81 0.52 -11.82
CA GLU A 212 6.80 -0.22 -12.60
C GLU A 212 7.20 0.52 -13.87
N GLU A 213 6.21 1.00 -14.64
CA GLU A 213 6.43 1.84 -15.83
C GLU A 213 7.33 3.04 -15.50
N ARG A 214 7.02 3.74 -14.39
CA ARG A 214 7.82 4.88 -13.94
C ARG A 214 9.23 4.48 -13.51
N MET A 215 9.39 3.42 -12.73
CA MET A 215 10.70 2.92 -12.31
C MET A 215 11.58 2.58 -13.52
N LEU A 216 11.02 1.89 -14.51
CA LEU A 216 11.72 1.54 -15.74
C LEU A 216 12.11 2.78 -16.56
N ALA A 217 11.22 3.78 -16.63
CA ALA A 217 11.48 5.04 -17.33
C ALA A 217 12.58 5.88 -16.66
N GLU A 218 12.63 5.92 -15.33
CA GLU A 218 13.67 6.64 -14.58
C GLU A 218 15.02 5.93 -14.61
N ALA A 219 15.03 4.59 -14.71
CA ALA A 219 16.22 3.76 -14.86
C ALA A 219 17.33 4.02 -13.81
N ARG A 220 16.94 4.22 -12.55
CA ARG A 220 17.82 4.47 -11.40
C ARG A 220 17.99 3.19 -10.55
N PRO A 221 19.14 2.49 -10.61
CA PRO A 221 19.33 1.24 -9.86
C PRO A 221 19.16 1.38 -8.35
N GLU A 222 19.53 2.53 -7.78
CA GLU A 222 19.38 2.84 -6.35
C GLU A 222 17.91 2.88 -5.91
N CYS A 223 17.03 3.27 -6.84
CA CYS A 223 15.59 3.36 -6.64
C CYS A 223 14.85 2.09 -7.11
N ALA A 224 15.54 0.95 -7.25
CA ALA A 224 14.91 -0.28 -7.70
C ALA A 224 13.78 -0.73 -6.75
N ILE A 225 12.65 -1.09 -7.35
CA ILE A 225 11.47 -1.66 -6.70
C ILE A 225 11.24 -3.04 -7.32
N THR A 226 10.97 -4.03 -6.48
CA THR A 226 10.58 -5.37 -6.94
C THR A 226 9.07 -5.49 -6.94
N PHE A 227 8.50 -5.88 -8.08
CA PHE A 227 7.06 -6.09 -8.23
C PHE A 227 6.73 -7.57 -8.12
N LYS A 228 5.67 -7.91 -7.37
CA LYS A 228 5.16 -9.28 -7.26
C LYS A 228 3.65 -9.31 -7.42
N MET A 229 3.17 -10.34 -8.09
CA MET A 229 1.75 -10.66 -8.20
C MET A 229 1.49 -11.98 -7.48
N VAL A 230 0.58 -11.99 -6.50
CA VAL A 230 0.14 -13.21 -5.80
C VAL A 230 -1.06 -13.77 -6.54
N ASP A 231 -0.92 -14.98 -7.08
CA ASP A 231 -1.96 -15.57 -7.90
C ASP A 231 -3.22 -15.91 -7.08
N GLY A 232 -4.40 -15.62 -7.63
CA GLY A 232 -5.70 -15.86 -7.03
C GLY A 232 -6.06 -14.98 -5.81
N ALA A 233 -5.13 -14.17 -5.32
CA ALA A 233 -5.30 -13.33 -4.13
C ALA A 233 -6.19 -12.11 -4.40
N ASN A 234 -7.18 -11.88 -3.53
CA ASN A 234 -7.93 -10.63 -3.45
C ASN A 234 -7.31 -9.67 -2.42
N HIS A 235 -7.94 -8.52 -2.18
CA HIS A 235 -7.47 -7.47 -1.25
C HIS A 235 -7.26 -7.91 0.20
N PHE A 236 -7.81 -9.06 0.60
CA PHE A 236 -7.74 -9.59 1.96
C PHE A 236 -7.06 -10.96 1.99
N SER A 237 -6.06 -11.16 1.13
CA SER A 237 -5.32 -12.42 1.03
C SER A 237 -4.68 -12.86 2.35
N MET A 238 -4.29 -11.93 3.24
CA MET A 238 -3.81 -12.26 4.59
C MET A 238 -4.86 -12.95 5.48
N ILE A 239 -6.14 -12.86 5.11
CA ILE A 239 -7.26 -13.53 5.79
C ILE A 239 -7.65 -14.80 5.05
N GLU A 240 -7.66 -14.76 3.71
CA GLU A 240 -8.03 -15.89 2.85
C GLU A 240 -6.98 -17.01 2.85
N ASP A 241 -5.71 -16.64 2.74
CA ASP A 241 -4.55 -17.51 2.80
C ASP A 241 -3.43 -16.85 3.63
N PRO A 242 -3.55 -16.90 4.97
CA PRO A 242 -2.57 -16.27 5.86
C PRO A 242 -1.16 -16.82 5.68
N GLN A 243 -1.03 -18.13 5.41
CA GLN A 243 0.26 -18.79 5.28
C GLN A 243 0.93 -18.42 3.95
N GLY A 244 0.21 -18.50 2.82
CA GLY A 244 0.73 -18.08 1.52
C GLY A 244 1.08 -16.59 1.49
N THR A 245 0.27 -15.75 2.13
CA THR A 245 0.58 -14.31 2.26
C THR A 245 1.83 -14.07 3.10
N LEU A 246 1.97 -14.76 4.24
CA LEU A 246 3.17 -14.67 5.06
C LEU A 246 4.42 -15.16 4.33
N ASP A 247 4.31 -16.24 3.57
CA ASP A 247 5.43 -16.78 2.80
C ASP A 247 5.84 -15.82 1.67
N CYS A 248 4.88 -15.18 1.01
CA CYS A 248 5.16 -14.08 0.08
C CYS A 248 5.98 -12.95 0.75
N PHE A 249 5.61 -12.54 1.97
CA PHE A 249 6.36 -11.53 2.72
C PHE A 249 7.76 -12.01 3.12
N LYS A 250 7.92 -13.27 3.51
CA LYS A 250 9.24 -13.83 3.83
C LYS A 250 10.16 -13.83 2.62
N GLU A 251 9.66 -14.16 1.43
CA GLU A 251 10.45 -14.07 0.20
C GLU A 251 10.88 -12.63 -0.11
N CYS A 252 10.15 -11.63 0.36
CA CYS A 252 10.56 -10.23 0.25
C CYS A 252 11.66 -9.86 1.26
N CYS A 253 11.94 -10.69 2.27
CA CYS A 253 12.98 -10.47 3.28
C CYS A 253 14.32 -11.15 2.96
N ILE A 254 14.35 -12.08 2.00
CA ILE A 254 15.54 -12.83 1.56
C ILE A 254 16.32 -11.97 0.55
#